data_AF-A0A1Y5D4X3-F1
#
_entry.id   AF-A0A1Y5D4X3-F1
#
_cell.length_a   1.000
_cell.length_b   1.000
_cell.length_c   1.000
_cell.angle_alpha   90.00
_cell.angle_beta   90.00
_cell.angle_gamma   90.00
#
_symmetry.space_group_name_H-M   'P 1'
#
loop_
_entity.id
_entity.type
_entity.pdbx_description
1 polymer ?
#
loop_
_entity_poly.entity_id
_entity_poly.type
_entity_poly.pdbx_seq_one_letter_code
_entity_poly.pdbx_strand_id
1 'polypeptide(L)'
;MSERTRQQEKILHDWLDAHCGKKIVSIEIGAGTAIPSVRIARSNNTKSLIRINPAHYNVFKGQNTIPIKMSALSALTEIDKLLS
;
A
#
# COMPACT_ATOMS: atom_id res chain seq x y z
N MET A 1 -9.43 -12.18 -19.74
CA MET A 1 -9.22 -12.17 -18.28
C MET A 1 -10.12 -13.20 -17.63
N SER A 2 -9.72 -13.78 -16.49
CA SER A 2 -10.57 -14.74 -15.76
C SER A 2 -11.72 -14.03 -15.05
N GLU A 3 -12.85 -14.71 -14.86
CA GLU A 3 -13.98 -14.19 -14.08
C GLU A 3 -13.56 -13.79 -12.65
N ARG A 4 -12.67 -14.59 -12.03
CA ARG A 4 -12.06 -14.29 -10.74
C ARG A 4 -11.36 -12.93 -10.72
N THR A 5 -10.60 -12.61 -11.76
CA THR A 5 -9.88 -11.33 -11.87
C THR A 5 -10.87 -10.17 -11.94
N ARG A 6 -11.93 -10.31 -12.74
CA ARG A 6 -12.96 -9.27 -12.91
C ARG A 6 -13.71 -8.99 -11.60
N GLN A 7 -14.03 -10.04 -10.83
CA GLN A 7 -14.68 -9.90 -9.54
C GLN A 7 -13.79 -9.18 -8.52
N GLN A 8 -12.50 -9.50 -8.49
CA GLN A 8 -11.53 -8.81 -7.62
C GLN A 8 -11.39 -7.33 -7.97
N GLU A 9 -11.33 -7.00 -9.26
CA GLU A 9 -11.31 -5.61 -9.71
C GLU A 9 -12.59 -4.87 -9.35
N LYS A 10 -13.77 -5.48 -9.50
CA LYS A 10 -15.04 -4.85 -9.12
C LYS A 10 -15.09 -4.53 -7.63
N ILE A 11 -14.74 -5.49 -6.78
CA ILE A 11 -14.74 -5.30 -5.31
C ILE A 11 -13.80 -4.16 -4.91
N LEU A 12 -12.62 -4.08 -5.54
CA LEU A 12 -11.67 -3.00 -5.30
C LEU A 12 -12.26 -1.64 -5.68
N HIS A 13 -12.86 -1.51 -6.85
CA HIS A 13 -13.46 -0.26 -7.30
C HIS A 13 -14.66 0.15 -6.43
N ASP A 14 -15.56 -0.79 -6.10
CA ASP A 14 -16.69 -0.52 -5.22
C ASP A 14 -16.22 0.03 -3.84
N TRP A 15 -15.13 -0.53 -3.30
CA TRP A 15 -14.55 -0.04 -2.04
C TRP A 15 -13.93 1.35 -2.19
N LEU A 16 -13.21 1.61 -3.27
CA LEU A 16 -12.61 2.93 -3.54
C LEU A 16 -13.69 4.01 -3.68
N ASP A 17 -14.75 3.72 -4.42
CA ASP A 17 -15.87 4.65 -4.64
C ASP A 17 -16.57 4.98 -3.32
N ALA A 18 -16.82 3.98 -2.47
CA ALA A 18 -17.41 4.16 -1.15
C ALA A 18 -16.51 4.96 -0.17
N HIS A 19 -15.23 5.14 -0.51
CA HIS A 19 -14.25 5.88 0.29
C HIS A 19 -13.69 7.10 -0.43
N CYS A 20 -14.31 7.51 -1.54
CA CYS A 20 -13.96 8.72 -2.25
C CYS A 20 -13.98 9.94 -1.32
N GLY A 21 -12.96 10.79 -1.40
CA GLY A 21 -12.79 11.96 -0.53
C GLY A 21 -12.26 11.68 0.88
N LYS A 22 -12.18 10.41 1.33
CA LYS A 22 -11.60 10.05 2.63
C LYS A 22 -10.07 10.09 2.58
N LYS A 23 -9.44 10.19 3.76
CA LYS A 23 -7.97 10.12 3.91
C LYS A 23 -7.54 8.65 3.93
N ILE A 24 -7.28 8.07 2.76
CA ILE A 24 -6.79 6.70 2.64
C ILE A 24 -5.27 6.67 2.81
N VAL A 25 -4.79 5.78 3.68
CA VAL A 25 -3.38 5.44 3.86
C VAL A 25 -3.11 4.11 3.19
N SER A 26 -2.13 4.06 2.28
CA SER A 26 -1.66 2.81 1.69
C SER A 26 -0.53 2.23 2.54
N ILE A 27 -0.56 0.92 2.79
CA ILE A 27 0.53 0.20 3.44
C ILE A 27 1.07 -0.84 2.46
N GLU A 28 2.31 -0.65 2.01
CA GLU A 28 3.00 -1.56 1.09
C GLU A 28 4.04 -2.39 1.84
N ILE A 29 3.88 -3.71 1.85
CA ILE A 29 4.71 -4.63 2.62
C ILE A 29 5.43 -5.57 1.65
N GLY A 30 6.76 -5.58 1.66
CA GLY A 30 7.57 -6.47 0.81
C GLY A 30 7.45 -6.19 -0.70
N ALA A 31 6.65 -5.20 -1.11
CA ALA A 31 6.45 -4.86 -2.52
C ALA A 31 7.73 -4.24 -3.10
N GLY A 32 8.34 -4.92 -4.09
CA GLY A 32 9.46 -4.40 -4.86
C GLY A 32 9.04 -3.39 -5.94
N THR A 33 9.87 -3.20 -6.95
CA THR A 33 9.55 -2.40 -8.15
C THR A 33 8.78 -3.18 -9.21
N ALA A 34 8.63 -4.50 -9.05
CA ALA A 34 8.16 -5.42 -10.09
C ALA A 34 6.64 -5.47 -10.29
N ILE A 35 5.83 -4.79 -9.47
CA ILE A 35 4.36 -4.82 -9.59
C ILE A 35 3.81 -3.39 -9.78
N PRO A 36 3.73 -2.92 -11.04
CA PRO A 36 3.21 -1.59 -11.35
C PRO A 36 1.72 -1.39 -10.99
N SER A 37 0.90 -2.45 -10.99
CA SER A 37 -0.54 -2.36 -10.74
C SER A 37 -0.89 -1.80 -9.34
N VAL A 38 -0.09 -2.14 -8.32
CA VAL A 38 -0.25 -1.58 -6.97
C VAL A 38 0.09 -0.08 -6.95
N ARG A 39 1.08 0.34 -7.75
CA ARG A 39 1.47 1.77 -7.85
C ARG A 39 0.37 2.63 -8.47
N ILE A 40 -0.36 2.09 -9.44
CA ILE A 40 -1.45 2.79 -10.14
C ILE A 40 -2.68 2.91 -9.23
N ALA A 41 -3.06 1.85 -8.52
CA ALA A 41 -4.17 1.90 -7.55
C ALA A 41 -3.93 2.96 -6.45
N ARG A 42 -2.66 3.11 -6.04
CA ARG A 42 -2.21 4.09 -5.05
C ARG A 42 -2.27 5.54 -5.53
N SER A 43 -1.84 5.83 -6.76
CA SER A 43 -1.55 7.21 -7.20
C SER A 43 -2.75 8.15 -7.19
N ASN A 44 -3.96 7.61 -7.37
CA ASN A 44 -5.16 8.43 -7.53
C ASN A 44 -6.01 8.54 -6.25
N ASN A 45 -5.80 7.62 -5.28
CA ASN A 45 -6.74 7.44 -4.17
C ASN A 45 -6.12 7.63 -2.78
N THR A 46 -4.79 7.70 -2.67
CA THR A 46 -4.11 7.70 -1.36
C THR A 46 -3.23 8.94 -1.20
N LYS A 47 -3.28 9.54 -0.01
CA LYS A 47 -2.50 10.76 0.32
C LYS A 47 -1.21 10.47 1.10
N SER A 48 -1.17 9.32 1.79
CA SER A 48 -0.02 8.87 2.56
C SER A 48 0.31 7.42 2.23
N LEU A 49 1.59 7.10 2.23
CA LEU A 49 2.12 5.76 1.97
C LEU A 49 3.04 5.34 3.12
N ILE A 50 2.79 4.19 3.73
CA ILE A 50 3.73 3.51 4.61
C ILE A 50 4.36 2.37 3.80
N ARG A 51 5.68 2.30 3.74
CA ARG A 51 6.39 1.30 2.94
C ARG A 51 7.38 0.51 3.76
N ILE A 52 7.08 -0.76 3.96
CA ILE A 52 7.87 -1.71 4.74
C ILE A 52 8.68 -2.58 3.78
N ASN A 53 9.97 -2.29 3.65
CA ASN A 53 10.86 -3.06 2.79
C ASN A 53 12.34 -2.88 3.20
N PRO A 54 13.17 -3.94 3.29
CA PRO A 54 14.57 -3.81 3.69
C PRO A 54 15.46 -3.11 2.65
N ALA A 55 15.14 -3.21 1.35
CA ALA A 55 15.98 -2.68 0.26
C ALA A 55 15.36 -1.48 -0.46
N HIS A 56 14.08 -1.59 -0.87
CA HIS A 56 13.42 -0.61 -1.74
C HIS A 56 12.46 0.32 -0.98
N TYR A 57 12.82 0.82 0.19
CA TYR A 57 11.94 1.63 1.05
C TYR A 57 11.76 3.08 0.55
N ASN A 58 12.75 3.67 -0.13
CA ASN A 58 12.81 5.12 -0.46
C ASN A 58 12.39 5.49 -1.90
N VAL A 59 11.54 4.69 -2.55
CA VAL A 59 11.38 4.77 -4.02
C VAL A 59 10.46 5.91 -4.50
N PHE A 60 9.78 6.65 -3.62
CA PHE A 60 8.79 7.65 -4.04
C PHE A 60 9.13 9.07 -3.55
N LYS A 61 9.52 9.94 -4.50
CA LYS A 61 9.60 11.38 -4.30
C LYS A 61 8.27 12.00 -4.72
N GLY A 62 7.58 12.70 -3.82
CA GLY A 62 6.38 13.51 -4.14
C GLY A 62 5.08 13.16 -3.42
N GLN A 63 5.01 12.02 -2.70
CA GLN A 63 3.90 11.73 -1.78
C GLN A 63 4.42 11.65 -0.34
N ASN A 64 3.56 11.94 0.64
CA ASN A 64 3.88 11.79 2.06
C ASN A 64 4.16 10.31 2.37
N THR A 65 5.43 9.92 2.28
CA THR A 65 5.87 8.53 2.35
C THR A 65 6.64 8.32 3.65
N ILE A 66 6.24 7.32 4.42
CA ILE A 66 6.87 6.87 5.65
C ILE A 66 7.61 5.57 5.34
N PRO A 67 8.93 5.62 5.11
CA PRO A 67 9.73 4.43 4.87
C PRO A 67 10.02 3.68 6.18
N ILE A 68 9.86 2.36 6.16
CA ILE A 68 10.26 1.45 7.24
C ILE A 68 11.26 0.44 6.64
N LYS A 69 12.54 0.63 6.94
CA LYS A 69 13.65 -0.21 6.44
C LYS A 69 13.81 -1.48 7.29
N MET A 70 12.81 -2.35 7.21
CA MET A 70 12.79 -3.63 7.94
C MET A 70 12.18 -4.72 7.07
N SER A 71 12.38 -5.97 7.47
CA SER A 71 11.55 -7.07 6.98
C SER A 71 10.09 -6.86 7.41
N ALA A 72 9.16 -7.47 6.67
CA ALA A 72 7.73 -7.37 6.96
C ALA A 72 7.40 -7.77 8.41
N LEU A 73 7.88 -8.96 8.82
CA LEU A 73 7.62 -9.49 10.16
C LEU A 73 8.18 -8.57 11.24
N SER A 74 9.45 -8.18 11.13
CA SER A 74 10.09 -7.35 12.15
C SER A 74 9.38 -6.00 12.32
N ALA A 75 8.98 -5.35 11.22
CA ALA A 75 8.24 -4.09 11.29
C ALA A 75 6.88 -4.25 11.98
N LEU A 76 6.10 -5.26 11.59
CA LEU A 76 4.78 -5.50 12.16
C LEU A 76 4.87 -5.84 13.65
N THR A 77 5.88 -6.62 14.07
CA THR A 77 6.13 -6.90 15.48
C THR A 77 6.44 -5.64 16.28
N GLU A 78 7.27 -4.72 15.77
CA GLU A 78 7.55 -3.47 16.47
C GLU A 78 6.33 -2.54 16.51
N ILE A 79 5.53 -2.49 15.44
CA ILE A 79 4.27 -1.73 15.42
C ILE A 79 3.30 -2.29 16.46
N ASP A 80 3.15 -3.61 16.53
CA ASP A 80 2.26 -4.27 17.48
C ASP A 80 2.64 -3.98 18.93
N LYS A 81 3.94 -4.01 19.25
CA LYS A 81 4.47 -3.62 20.57
C LYS A 81 4.18 -2.17 20.94
N LEU A 82 4.05 -1.27 19.97
CA LEU A 82 3.74 0.15 20.21
C LEU A 82 2.24 0.41 20.36
N LEU A 83 1.40 -0.48 19.81
CA LEU A 83 -0.06 -0.37 19.85
C LEU A 83 -0.70 -1.14 21.01
N SER A 84 0.05 -2.08 21.61
CA SER A 84 -0.32 -2.85 22.80
C SER A 84 -0.01 -2.08 24.08
#